data_AF-A0AAD5GLA7-F1
#
_entry.id   AF-A0AAD5GLA7-F1
#
_cell.length_a   1.000
_cell.length_b   1.000
_cell.length_c   1.000
_cell.angle_alpha   90.00
_cell.angle_beta   90.00
_cell.angle_gamma   90.00
#
_symmetry.space_group_name_H-M   'P 1'
#
loop_
_entity.id
_entity.type
_entity.pdbx_description
1 polymer ?
#
loop_
_entity_poly.entity_id
_entity_poly.type
_entity_poly.pdbx_seq_one_letter_code
_entity_poly.pdbx_strand_id
1 'polypeptide(L)'
;MFIMDGQIVDEHVTLVREVTQQYCCQELQNIEESCQCEALKKVYREVKLQLQQQQGPHFGPFGFKKIQKSKQKAQMIPKLCDLRSKECRIGTIDGSNQFIISF
;
A
#
# COMPACT_ATOMS: atom_id res chain seq x y z
N MET A 1 -29.10 21.47 -19.78
CA MET A 1 -28.14 21.30 -20.90
C MET A 1 -27.26 22.54 -20.92
N PHE A 2 -26.03 22.44 -20.44
CA PHE A 2 -25.01 23.47 -20.58
C PHE A 2 -23.68 22.76 -20.87
N ILE A 3 -23.06 23.15 -21.99
CA ILE A 3 -21.76 22.66 -22.45
C ILE A 3 -20.78 23.81 -22.25
N MET A 4 -19.70 23.58 -21.49
CA MET A 4 -18.49 24.41 -21.49
C MET A 4 -17.27 23.48 -21.52
N ASP A 5 -16.40 23.77 -22.48
CA ASP A 5 -15.05 23.26 -22.77
C ASP A 5 -14.44 22.18 -21.85
N GLY A 6 -14.33 20.97 -22.40
CA GLY A 6 -13.02 20.41 -22.74
C GLY A 6 -12.12 19.84 -21.62
N GLN A 7 -12.50 19.91 -20.34
CA GLN A 7 -11.82 19.19 -19.27
C GLN A 7 -12.83 18.55 -18.31
N ILE A 8 -13.29 17.35 -18.64
CA ILE A 8 -13.83 16.44 -17.63
C ILE A 8 -12.61 15.84 -16.90
N VAL A 9 -11.93 16.66 -16.11
CA VAL A 9 -11.16 16.10 -14.99
C VAL A 9 -12.20 15.90 -13.91
N ASP A 10 -12.62 14.64 -13.78
CA ASP A 10 -13.70 14.19 -12.91
C ASP A 10 -13.43 14.64 -11.46
N GLU A 11 -14.09 15.73 -11.04
CA GLU A 11 -14.02 16.29 -9.68
C GLU A 11 -14.42 15.24 -8.64
N HIS A 12 -15.30 14.31 -9.05
CA HIS A 12 -15.72 13.14 -8.28
C HIS A 12 -14.58 12.13 -8.03
N VAL A 13 -13.73 11.83 -9.02
CA VAL A 13 -12.60 10.89 -8.89
C VAL A 13 -11.56 11.39 -7.89
N THR A 14 -11.33 12.70 -7.81
CA THR A 14 -10.36 13.27 -6.87
C THR A 14 -10.90 13.25 -5.44
N LEU A 15 -12.17 13.64 -5.25
CA LEU A 15 -12.85 13.62 -3.96
C LEU A 15 -12.95 12.20 -3.39
N VAL A 16 -13.36 11.22 -4.20
CA VAL A 16 -13.47 9.81 -3.77
C VAL A 16 -12.11 9.26 -3.34
N ARG A 17 -11.03 9.64 -4.02
CA ARG A 17 -9.68 9.19 -3.69
C ARG A 17 -9.19 9.76 -2.36
N GLU A 18 -9.44 11.03 -2.08
CA GLU A 18 -9.06 11.66 -0.81
C GLU A 18 -9.83 11.08 0.37
N VAL A 19 -11.14 10.91 0.21
CA VAL A 19 -12.00 10.30 1.23
C VAL A 19 -11.58 8.86 1.53
N THR A 20 -11.28 8.08 0.50
CA THR A 20 -10.82 6.68 0.66
C THR A 20 -9.49 6.61 1.40
N GLN A 21 -8.57 7.53 1.10
CA GLN A 21 -7.28 7.61 1.77
C GLN A 21 -7.43 8.01 3.24
N GLN A 22 -8.25 9.02 3.54
CA GLN A 22 -8.54 9.45 4.91
C GLN A 22 -9.14 8.32 5.75
N TYR A 23 -10.13 7.62 5.20
CA TYR A 23 -10.73 6.46 5.88
C TYR A 23 -9.71 5.36 6.17
N CYS A 24 -8.87 5.02 5.19
CA CYS A 24 -7.79 4.03 5.39
C CYS A 24 -6.79 4.46 6.48
N CYS A 25 -6.44 5.74 6.53
CA CYS A 25 -5.57 6.27 7.59
C CYS A 25 -6.23 6.19 8.97
N GLN A 26 -7.53 6.52 9.08
CA GLN A 26 -8.27 6.43 10.33
C GLN A 26 -8.33 4.99 10.85
N GLU A 27 -8.60 4.02 9.99
CA GLU A 27 -8.61 2.60 10.37
C GLU A 27 -7.23 2.15 10.87
N LEU A 28 -6.14 2.56 10.21
CA LEU A 28 -4.79 2.25 10.66
C LEU A 28 -4.41 2.94 11.97
N GLN A 29 -4.91 4.16 12.23
CA GLN A 29 -4.69 4.87 13.48
C GLN A 29 -5.44 4.24 14.66
N ASN A 30 -6.60 3.63 14.40
CA ASN A 30 -7.40 2.93 15.41
C ASN A 30 -6.79 1.58 15.85
N ILE A 31 -5.82 1.06 15.10
CA ILE A 31 -5.07 -0.14 15.50
C ILE A 31 -4.09 0.22 16.62
N GLU A 32 -3.96 -0.68 17.59
CA GLU A 32 -2.97 -0.56 18.67
C GLU A 32 -1.58 -0.27 18.10
N GLU A 33 -0.89 0.69 18.70
CA GLU A 33 0.39 1.23 18.23
C GLU A 33 1.44 0.15 17.91
N SER A 34 1.51 -0.88 18.76
CA SER A 34 2.37 -2.06 18.62
C SER A 34 2.08 -2.85 17.33
N CYS A 35 0.82 -2.85 16.89
CA CYS A 35 0.28 -3.64 15.78
C CYS A 35 0.20 -2.86 14.47
N GLN A 36 0.33 -1.53 14.47
CA GLN A 36 0.17 -0.69 13.27
C GLN A 36 1.10 -1.12 12.13
N CYS A 37 2.38 -1.39 12.43
CA CYS A 37 3.32 -1.85 11.41
C CYS A 37 3.02 -3.28 10.94
N GLU A 38 2.52 -4.16 11.81
CA GLU A 38 2.17 -5.52 11.44
C GLU A 38 0.91 -5.59 10.58
N ALA A 39 -0.10 -4.79 10.91
CA ALA A 39 -1.29 -4.59 10.09
C ALA A 39 -0.91 -4.11 8.68
N LEU A 40 -0.03 -3.11 8.60
CA LEU A 40 0.46 -2.59 7.32
C LEU A 40 1.22 -3.65 6.50
N LYS A 41 2.05 -4.48 7.15
CA LYS A 41 2.72 -5.62 6.49
C LYS A 41 1.72 -6.65 5.97
N LYS A 42 0.67 -6.95 6.72
CA LYS A 42 -0.40 -7.88 6.29
C LYS A 42 -1.14 -7.35 5.07
N VAL A 43 -1.58 -6.09 5.11
CA VAL A 43 -2.25 -5.44 3.95
C VAL A 43 -1.34 -5.45 2.73
N TYR A 44 -0.06 -5.10 2.88
CA TYR A 44 0.89 -5.15 1.76
C TYR A 44 1.06 -6.57 1.19
N ARG A 45 1.04 -7.60 2.04
CA ARG A 45 1.14 -9.00 1.62
C ARG A 45 -0.04 -9.40 0.74
N GLU A 46 -1.25 -9.03 1.12
CA GLU A 46 -2.46 -9.29 0.33
C GLU A 46 -2.42 -8.55 -1.01
N VAL A 47 -2.04 -7.28 -1.01
CA VAL A 47 -1.89 -6.49 -2.25
C VAL A 47 -0.83 -7.11 -3.16
N LYS A 48 0.31 -7.57 -2.62
CA LYS A 48 1.34 -8.26 -3.40
C LYS A 48 0.79 -9.55 -4.03
N LEU A 49 0.07 -10.37 -3.26
CA LEU A 49 -0.53 -11.61 -3.75
C LEU A 49 -1.56 -11.35 -4.86
N GLN A 50 -2.43 -10.35 -4.68
CA GLN A 50 -3.38 -9.93 -5.71
C GLN A 50 -2.67 -9.45 -6.98
N LEU A 51 -1.60 -8.66 -6.85
CA LEU A 51 -0.80 -8.19 -7.99
C LEU A 51 -0.08 -9.33 -8.71
N GLN A 52 0.31 -10.38 -8.00
CA GLN A 52 0.89 -11.59 -8.59
C GLN A 52 -0.17 -12.40 -9.34
N GLN A 53 -1.36 -12.61 -8.75
CA GLN A 53 -2.44 -13.35 -9.38
C GLN A 53 -3.00 -12.65 -10.64
N GLN A 54 -3.16 -11.32 -10.59
CA GLN A 54 -3.67 -10.54 -11.73
C GLN A 54 -2.77 -10.57 -12.98
N GLN A 55 -1.48 -10.85 -12.81
CA GLN A 55 -0.52 -10.82 -13.92
C GLN A 55 -0.29 -12.19 -14.58
N GLY A 56 -0.90 -13.25 -14.03
CA GLY A 56 -0.83 -14.60 -14.60
C GLY A 56 0.62 -15.06 -14.87
N PRO A 57 0.84 -15.94 -15.86
CA PRO A 57 2.18 -16.43 -16.20
C PRO A 57 3.14 -15.36 -16.75
N HIS A 58 2.68 -14.14 -17.05
CA HIS A 58 3.50 -13.02 -17.51
C HIS A 58 3.97 -12.12 -16.35
N PHE A 59 4.44 -12.74 -15.27
CA PHE A 59 5.11 -12.02 -14.18
C PHE A 59 6.53 -11.59 -14.59
N GLY A 60 6.60 -10.67 -15.55
CA GLY A 60 7.83 -10.13 -16.09
C GLY A 60 8.29 -8.85 -15.39
N PRO A 61 9.27 -8.13 -15.95
CA PRO A 61 9.84 -6.89 -15.39
C PRO A 61 8.79 -5.84 -15.00
N PHE A 62 7.66 -5.79 -15.72
CA PHE A 62 6.53 -4.90 -15.44
C PHE A 62 5.81 -5.25 -14.12
N GLY A 63 5.68 -6.54 -13.78
CA GLY A 63 5.08 -6.98 -12.53
C GLY A 63 5.94 -6.69 -11.31
N PHE A 64 7.25 -6.89 -11.46
CA PHE A 64 8.22 -6.46 -10.45
C PHE A 64 8.16 -4.95 -10.20
N LYS A 65 8.07 -4.12 -11.26
CA LYS A 65 7.89 -2.66 -11.11
C LYS A 65 6.61 -2.30 -10.34
N LYS A 66 5.49 -2.98 -10.60
CA LYS A 66 4.23 -2.74 -9.87
C LYS A 66 4.35 -3.05 -8.38
N ILE A 67 5.00 -4.18 -8.04
CA ILE A 67 5.22 -4.57 -6.64
C ILE A 67 6.22 -3.65 -5.95
N GLN A 68 7.28 -3.21 -6.63
CA GLN A 68 8.22 -2.25 -6.06
C GLN A 68 7.54 -0.90 -5.79
N LYS A 69 6.67 -0.44 -6.70
CA LYS A 69 5.88 0.78 -6.50
C LYS A 69 4.90 0.64 -5.34
N SER A 70 4.23 -0.50 -5.18
CA SER A 70 3.34 -0.74 -4.03
C SER A 70 4.13 -0.83 -2.72
N LYS A 71 5.34 -1.41 -2.73
CA LYS A 71 6.24 -1.45 -1.57
C LYS A 71 6.62 -0.05 -1.10
N GLN A 72 7.03 0.82 -2.02
CA GLN A 72 7.38 2.21 -1.71
C GLN A 72 6.19 2.96 -1.11
N LYS A 73 4.99 2.79 -1.69
CA LYS A 73 3.76 3.37 -1.12
C LYS A 73 3.50 2.89 0.30
N ALA A 74 3.58 1.57 0.54
CA ALA A 74 3.37 1.01 1.87
C ALA A 74 4.38 1.56 2.89
N GLN A 75 5.64 1.76 2.52
CA GLN A 75 6.65 2.36 3.40
C GLN A 75 6.38 3.83 3.76
N MET A 76 5.64 4.55 2.92
CA MET A 76 5.27 5.95 3.19
C MET A 76 3.99 6.09 4.01
N ILE A 77 3.12 5.08 4.04
CA ILE A 77 1.84 5.10 4.76
C ILE A 77 2.00 5.55 6.23
N PRO A 78 2.99 5.06 7.01
CA PRO A 78 3.14 5.51 8.38
C PRO A 78 3.35 7.01 8.54
N LYS A 79 4.09 7.63 7.62
CA LYS A 79 4.29 9.08 7.60
C LYS A 79 3.05 9.81 7.07
N LEU A 80 2.42 9.27 6.03
CA LEU A 80 1.26 9.87 5.38
C LEU A 80 0.02 9.90 6.28
N CYS A 81 -0.20 8.83 7.03
CA CYS A 81 -1.32 8.68 7.97
C CYS A 81 -0.95 9.10 9.40
N ASP A 82 0.23 9.71 9.59
CA ASP A 82 0.74 10.13 10.89
C ASP A 82 0.66 9.03 11.98
N LEU A 83 0.87 7.76 11.61
CA LEU A 83 0.83 6.64 12.53
C LEU A 83 1.88 6.81 13.64
N ARG A 84 1.62 6.25 14.82
CA ARG A 84 2.57 6.37 15.95
C ARG A 84 3.86 5.64 15.66
N SER A 85 3.76 4.47 15.04
CA SER A 85 4.89 3.76 14.45
C SER A 85 5.36 4.43 13.15
N LYS A 86 6.17 5.49 13.21
CA LYS A 86 6.61 6.30 12.04
C LYS A 86 7.48 5.55 11.02
N GLU A 87 8.09 4.45 11.43
CA GLU A 87 8.96 3.64 10.57
C GLU A 87 8.47 2.20 10.53
N CYS A 88 8.07 1.74 9.34
CA CYS A 88 7.71 0.34 9.12
C CYS A 88 8.48 -0.22 7.93
N ARG A 89 9.43 -1.12 8.21
CA ARG A 89 10.17 -1.82 7.16
C ARG A 89 9.27 -2.88 6.53
N ILE A 90 8.68 -2.53 5.39
CA ILE A 90 8.02 -3.49 4.51
C ILE A 90 9.10 -4.33 3.84
N GLY A 91 9.31 -5.55 4.35
CA GLY A 91 10.24 -6.50 3.79
C GLY A 91 9.82 -6.96 2.39
N THR A 92 10.78 -7.40 1.59
CA THR A 92 10.48 -8.38 0.55
C THR A 92 10.23 -9.68 1.28
N ILE A 93 8.98 -9.97 1.65
CA ILE A 93 8.63 -11.33 2.10
C ILE A 93 8.71 -12.21 0.84
N ASP A 94 9.92 -12.56 0.47
CA ASP A 94 10.28 -13.94 0.21
C ASP A 94 10.31 -14.64 1.57
N GLY A 95 10.06 -15.94 1.64
CA GLY A 95 9.90 -16.69 2.89
C GLY A 95 11.19 -16.85 3.70
N SER A 96 11.89 -15.78 4.01
CA SER A 96 13.08 -15.80 4.84
C SER A 96 12.67 -15.78 6.32
N ASN A 97 12.33 -16.95 6.85
CA ASN A 97 12.81 -17.29 8.19
C ASN A 97 14.34 -17.27 8.13
N GLN A 98 14.95 -16.08 8.16
CA GLN A 98 16.37 -15.93 8.39
C GLN A 98 16.58 -15.61 9.87
N PHE A 99 16.23 -16.59 10.72
CA PHE A 99 16.91 -16.74 11.99
C PHE A 99 18.31 -17.27 11.65
N ILE A 100 19.28 -16.37 11.47
CA ILE A 100 20.69 -16.76 11.59
C ILE A 100 20.92 -16.86 13.10
N ILE A 101 20.84 -18.08 13.64
CA ILE A 101 21.47 -18.39 14.92
C ILE A 101 22.96 -18.41 14.63
N SER A 102 23.68 -17.40 15.11
CA SER A 102 25.14 -17.43 15.13
C SER A 102 25.58 -18.46 16.17
N PHE A 103 26.34 -19.47 15.72
CA PHE A 103 27.12 -20.36 16.58
C PHE A 103 28.50 -19.74 16.85
#